data_AF-A0A962A0S6-F1
#
_entry.id   AF-A0A962A0S6-F1
#
_cell.length_a   1.000
_cell.length_b   1.000
_cell.length_c   1.000
_cell.angle_alpha   90.00
_cell.angle_beta   90.00
_cell.angle_gamma   90.00
#
_symmetry.space_group_name_H-M   'P 1'
#
loop_
_entity.id
_entity.type
_entity.pdbx_description
1 polymer ?
#
loop_
_entity_poly.entity_id
_entity_poly.type
_entity_poly.pdbx_seq_one_letter_code
_entity_poly.pdbx_strand_id
1 'polypeptide(L)'
;MWSSGRRRFFSLLAAMVLGGLASGNAAAEDATLRFKGGGFEVTGNVLSYDGRQYEIKSDVLGLMTLDADRFDCVSGGCPSAPMRAAPSAAVAPAGNLGTTNWEGGSGIGTDYMPQLLKAYADSRGLTVERTIGADKRDIELKLKSTDGKTVGEFNVRRRGVSTGYKDLANGSVDLVWTSARMTDAQAQGLVALGVPDLRVPGNEHVFALDSMVVLVANDNPAVSISEENLAKIYSGQITDWSELGLPAGKINVYAPVDGMGLLMHFKNTVLTPRNMNIRDDATRLGTVVEWSDKVATDPLGISFNFIGYIRNARALNIESPCGLVSVPTTFSTKTEEFPMARRLYFYTRGRPQNRLAQELLDFALSAEGQGVLKSANFVDQSPELLGFREQGTRIAYALNVPAEDFDFAMMRQLITDITDARRLTTTFRFESASARLDTKAVQDVGRLASFLAQDAYRDKRIALLGFADSRGPFPKNTELSLARATTVRQALVATAAGKQLANRVVAKGYSELAPVACNDSDVGREFNRRVEVWLY
;
A
#
# COMPACT_ATOMS: atom_id res chain seq x y z
N MET A 1 6.38 40.31 -83.68
CA MET A 1 6.74 41.23 -82.58
C MET A 1 7.70 40.46 -81.68
N TRP A 2 9.02 40.61 -81.88
CA TRP A 2 9.89 41.55 -81.13
C TRP A 2 9.85 41.28 -79.61
N SER A 3 10.95 41.08 -78.89
CA SER A 3 12.38 40.94 -79.18
C SER A 3 13.09 40.71 -77.84
N SER A 4 14.13 39.86 -77.83
CA SER A 4 15.44 40.03 -77.18
C SER A 4 15.52 40.66 -75.78
N GLY A 5 16.19 40.00 -74.82
CA GLY A 5 17.66 40.07 -74.68
C GLY A 5 17.98 40.71 -73.32
N ARG A 6 19.14 40.59 -72.67
CA ARG A 6 20.46 40.01 -72.94
C ARG A 6 21.18 39.87 -71.58
N ARG A 7 21.93 38.77 -71.44
CA ARG A 7 23.26 38.60 -70.83
C ARG A 7 23.84 39.75 -69.97
N ARG A 8 24.51 39.36 -68.87
CA ARG A 8 25.96 39.60 -68.69
C ARG A 8 26.60 38.71 -67.62
N PHE A 9 27.65 38.01 -68.07
CA PHE A 9 28.75 37.39 -67.32
C PHE A 9 29.61 38.44 -66.61
N PHE A 10 30.23 38.09 -65.48
CA PHE A 10 31.52 38.51 -64.87
C PHE A 10 31.47 38.00 -63.41
N SER A 11 32.45 37.41 -62.71
CA SER A 11 33.75 36.77 -62.98
C SER A 11 34.14 36.05 -61.68
N LEU A 12 35.00 35.04 -61.81
CA LEU A 12 35.69 34.35 -60.71
C LEU A 12 36.46 35.32 -59.80
N LEU A 13 36.34 35.14 -58.47
CA LEU A 13 37.41 35.42 -57.53
C LEU A 13 37.31 34.44 -56.35
N ALA A 14 38.31 33.58 -56.24
CA ALA A 14 38.53 32.72 -55.10
C ALA A 14 39.07 33.55 -53.93
N ALA A 15 38.49 33.37 -52.74
CA ALA A 15 39.14 33.73 -51.49
C ALA A 15 38.80 32.67 -50.44
N MET A 16 39.83 31.93 -50.07
CA MET A 16 39.87 30.93 -49.00
C MET A 16 39.74 31.66 -47.66
N VAL A 17 38.71 31.33 -46.85
CA VAL A 17 38.66 31.70 -45.43
C VAL A 17 38.35 30.44 -44.62
N LEU A 18 39.38 29.97 -43.93
CA LEU A 18 39.31 29.05 -42.81
C LEU A 18 38.69 29.76 -41.59
N GLY A 19 37.86 29.04 -40.84
CA GLY A 19 37.73 29.27 -39.40
C GLY A 19 36.31 29.55 -38.91
N GLY A 20 35.74 28.58 -38.19
CA GLY A 20 34.62 28.81 -37.28
C GLY A 20 33.38 27.98 -37.56
N LEU A 21 33.44 26.66 -37.34
CA LEU A 21 32.23 25.93 -36.92
C LEU A 21 31.85 26.48 -35.54
N ALA A 22 30.98 27.49 -35.51
CA ALA A 22 30.22 27.80 -34.33
C ALA A 22 29.24 26.63 -34.13
N SER A 23 29.65 25.65 -33.32
CA SER A 23 28.71 24.75 -32.64
C SER A 23 27.87 25.61 -31.71
N GLY A 24 26.80 26.19 -32.25
CA GLY A 24 25.72 26.70 -31.44
C GLY A 24 25.13 25.52 -30.68
N ASN A 25 25.27 25.53 -29.36
CA ASN A 25 24.47 24.69 -28.50
C ASN A 25 23.00 25.00 -28.83
N ALA A 26 22.32 24.10 -29.52
CA ALA A 26 20.87 24.12 -29.58
C ALA A 26 20.40 23.84 -28.14
N ALA A 27 20.15 24.90 -27.38
CA ALA A 27 19.42 24.79 -26.13
C ALA A 27 18.07 24.16 -26.50
N ALA A 28 17.77 22.99 -25.94
CA ALA A 28 16.46 22.36 -26.08
C ALA A 28 15.42 23.39 -25.63
N GLU A 29 14.52 23.77 -26.55
CA GLU A 29 13.51 24.78 -26.30
C GLU A 29 12.50 24.20 -25.30
N ASP A 30 12.29 24.91 -24.18
CA ASP A 30 11.38 24.49 -23.11
C ASP A 30 9.98 24.21 -23.68
N ALA A 31 9.40 23.07 -23.31
CA ALA A 31 8.04 22.74 -23.68
C ALA A 31 7.05 23.34 -22.68
N THR A 32 5.90 23.79 -23.18
CA THR A 32 4.78 24.23 -22.35
C THR A 32 3.66 23.20 -22.43
N LEU A 33 3.38 22.59 -21.28
CA LEU A 33 2.32 21.62 -21.07
C LEU A 33 1.14 22.34 -20.42
N ARG A 34 0.05 22.49 -21.18
CA ARG A 34 -1.18 23.13 -20.72
C ARG A 34 -2.22 22.09 -20.35
N PHE A 35 -2.83 22.23 -19.20
CA PHE A 35 -3.93 21.37 -18.81
C PHE A 35 -5.10 21.47 -19.80
N LYS A 36 -5.60 20.33 -20.27
CA LYS A 36 -6.79 20.24 -21.13
C LYS A 36 -8.00 20.80 -20.36
N GLY A 37 -8.49 21.96 -20.80
CA GLY A 37 -9.52 22.74 -20.11
C GLY A 37 -9.05 24.09 -19.57
N GLY A 38 -7.77 24.43 -19.73
CA GLY A 38 -7.20 25.73 -19.34
C GLY A 38 -6.98 25.88 -17.83
N GLY A 39 -6.37 27.00 -17.43
CA GLY A 39 -6.19 27.39 -16.02
C GLY A 39 -4.95 26.84 -15.32
N PHE A 40 -4.14 26.02 -15.99
CA PHE A 40 -2.85 25.57 -15.47
C PHE A 40 -1.88 25.25 -16.61
N GLU A 41 -0.69 25.84 -16.56
CA GLU A 41 0.38 25.66 -17.54
C GLU A 41 1.70 25.43 -16.80
N VAL A 42 2.51 24.54 -17.36
CA VAL A 42 3.86 24.26 -16.86
C VAL A 42 4.83 24.39 -18.02
N THR A 43 5.80 25.27 -17.87
CA THR A 43 6.90 25.45 -18.82
C THR A 43 8.20 24.94 -18.20
N GLY A 44 8.97 24.20 -19.01
CA GLY A 44 10.29 23.70 -18.63
C GLY A 44 10.83 22.66 -19.60
N ASN A 45 11.99 22.12 -19.28
CA ASN A 45 12.66 21.15 -20.13
C ASN A 45 12.02 19.76 -19.95
N VAL A 46 11.47 19.19 -21.03
CA VAL A 46 10.93 17.83 -21.03
C VAL A 46 12.09 16.84 -21.12
N LEU A 47 12.33 16.14 -20.01
CA LEU A 47 13.39 15.16 -19.87
C LEU A 47 13.01 13.82 -20.52
N SER A 48 11.75 13.43 -20.48
CA SER A 48 11.27 12.18 -21.09
C SER A 48 9.76 12.19 -21.42
N TYR A 49 9.35 11.36 -22.38
CA TYR A 49 7.95 11.11 -22.72
C TYR A 49 7.76 9.65 -23.16
N ASP A 50 6.86 8.92 -22.51
CA ASP A 50 6.63 7.49 -22.75
C ASP A 50 5.28 7.18 -23.44
N GLY A 51 4.56 8.22 -23.88
CA GLY A 51 3.22 8.10 -24.46
C GLY A 51 2.07 8.19 -23.44
N ARG A 52 2.36 8.14 -22.13
CA ARG A 52 1.38 8.31 -21.04
C ARG A 52 1.76 9.44 -20.09
N GLN A 53 3.04 9.73 -19.94
CA GLN A 53 3.54 10.74 -19.00
C GLN A 53 4.66 11.56 -19.63
N TYR A 54 4.65 12.86 -19.34
CA TYR A 54 5.76 13.78 -19.53
C TYR A 54 6.55 13.88 -18.23
N GLU A 55 7.87 13.73 -18.29
CA GLU A 55 8.77 14.12 -17.21
C GLU A 55 9.35 15.49 -17.55
N ILE A 56 9.03 16.52 -16.77
CA ILE A 56 9.38 17.92 -17.06
C ILE A 56 10.07 18.55 -15.86
N LYS A 57 11.19 19.25 -16.09
CA LYS A 57 11.88 20.06 -15.09
C LYS A 57 11.53 21.52 -15.32
N SER A 58 10.67 22.07 -14.47
CA SER A 58 10.33 23.50 -14.46
C SER A 58 11.25 24.26 -13.53
N ASP A 59 11.68 25.45 -13.93
CA ASP A 59 12.49 26.34 -13.06
C ASP A 59 11.69 26.86 -11.85
N VAL A 60 10.36 26.88 -11.94
CA VAL A 60 9.47 27.39 -10.87
C VAL A 60 8.96 26.27 -9.98
N LEU A 61 8.61 25.13 -10.56
CA LEU A 61 7.91 24.03 -9.86
C LEU A 61 8.79 22.79 -9.64
N GLY A 62 10.02 22.80 -10.13
CA GLY A 62 10.94 21.66 -10.02
C GLY A 62 10.61 20.52 -10.98
N LEU A 63 11.15 19.34 -10.70
CA LEU A 63 10.92 18.13 -11.50
C LEU A 63 9.52 17.56 -11.22
N MET A 64 8.77 17.28 -12.28
CA MET A 64 7.40 16.80 -12.22
C MET A 64 7.11 15.75 -13.28
N THR A 65 6.15 14.89 -12.98
CA THR A 65 5.59 13.93 -13.93
C THR A 65 4.14 14.29 -14.22
N LEU A 66 3.81 14.58 -15.48
CA LEU A 66 2.49 15.05 -15.91
C LEU A 66 1.85 14.05 -16.87
N ASP A 67 0.59 13.71 -16.64
CA ASP A 67 -0.15 12.74 -17.46
C ASP A 67 -0.50 13.32 -18.84
N ALA A 68 -0.06 12.65 -19.90
CA ALA A 68 -0.25 13.04 -21.29
C ALA A 68 -1.73 13.07 -21.73
N ASP A 69 -2.59 12.32 -21.05
CA ASP A 69 -4.03 12.36 -21.33
C ASP A 69 -4.67 13.67 -20.82
N ARG A 70 -4.01 14.36 -19.88
CA ARG A 70 -4.55 15.55 -19.20
C ARG A 70 -3.91 16.87 -19.62
N PHE A 71 -2.79 16.82 -20.33
CA PHE A 71 -2.06 18.00 -20.78
C PHE A 71 -1.94 17.99 -22.29
N ASP A 72 -2.22 19.13 -22.91
CA ASP A 72 -1.84 19.43 -24.28
C ASP A 72 -0.42 20.00 -24.23
N CYS A 73 0.47 19.47 -25.06
CA CYS A 73 1.73 20.13 -25.31
C CYS A 73 1.50 21.21 -26.36
N VAL A 74 1.55 22.48 -25.93
CA VAL A 74 1.00 23.61 -26.71
C VAL A 74 2.08 24.48 -27.36
N SER A 75 3.33 24.36 -26.92
CA SER A 75 4.51 24.99 -27.54
C SER A 75 5.80 24.34 -27.04
N GLY A 76 6.91 24.51 -27.78
CA GLY A 76 8.22 23.92 -27.48
C GLY A 76 8.33 22.43 -27.83
N GLY A 77 9.51 21.82 -27.68
CA GLY A 77 9.88 20.50 -28.24
C GLY A 77 9.11 19.27 -27.71
N CYS A 78 7.82 19.16 -28.02
CA CYS A 78 6.90 18.11 -27.60
C CYS A 78 7.12 16.74 -28.29
N PRO A 79 7.27 15.63 -27.56
CA PRO A 79 7.29 14.27 -28.14
C PRO A 79 5.87 13.73 -28.48
N SER A 80 5.75 12.86 -29.50
CA SER A 80 4.46 12.33 -30.02
C SER A 80 4.20 10.82 -29.72
N ALA A 81 2.92 10.43 -29.52
CA ALA A 81 2.42 9.16 -28.92
C ALA A 81 1.68 8.18 -29.88
N PRO A 82 1.34 6.95 -29.43
CA PRO A 82 -0.07 6.45 -29.51
C PRO A 82 -0.46 5.47 -28.35
N MET A 83 -1.71 5.09 -27.98
CA MET A 83 -3.12 5.52 -28.08
C MET A 83 -3.95 4.56 -27.15
N ARG A 84 -5.13 4.99 -26.67
CA ARG A 84 -6.07 4.40 -25.64
C ARG A 84 -6.43 2.89 -25.68
N ALA A 85 -6.83 2.37 -24.50
CA ALA A 85 -7.40 1.03 -24.24
C ALA A 85 -8.95 1.00 -24.18
N ALA A 86 -9.52 -0.16 -24.57
CA ALA A 86 -10.89 -0.63 -24.39
C ALA A 86 -10.87 -1.99 -23.64
N PRO A 87 -12.01 -2.55 -23.16
CA PRO A 87 -12.04 -3.59 -22.13
C PRO A 87 -11.55 -4.97 -22.61
N SER A 88 -11.03 -5.73 -21.65
CA SER A 88 -10.35 -7.03 -21.77
C SER A 88 -11.12 -8.08 -22.59
N ALA A 89 -10.83 -8.13 -23.89
CA ALA A 89 -10.70 -9.39 -24.61
C ALA A 89 -9.24 -9.83 -24.46
N ALA A 90 -9.00 -11.13 -24.23
CA ALA A 90 -7.66 -11.71 -24.09
C ALA A 90 -6.69 -11.10 -25.11
N VAL A 91 -5.73 -10.31 -24.62
CA VAL A 91 -4.75 -9.61 -25.45
C VAL A 91 -3.87 -10.67 -26.14
N ALA A 92 -3.69 -10.51 -27.45
CA ALA A 92 -2.87 -11.33 -28.33
C ALA A 92 -1.45 -11.60 -27.76
N PRO A 93 -0.79 -12.71 -28.17
CA PRO A 93 0.23 -13.38 -27.36
C PRO A 93 1.42 -12.47 -27.11
N ALA A 94 1.85 -12.45 -25.85
CA ALA A 94 3.01 -11.70 -25.42
C ALA A 94 4.22 -12.09 -26.30
N GLY A 95 4.81 -11.11 -26.98
CA GLY A 95 6.21 -11.20 -27.36
C GLY A 95 7.09 -11.46 -26.12
N ASN A 96 8.39 -11.64 -26.30
CA ASN A 96 9.28 -11.93 -25.17
C ASN A 96 9.14 -10.87 -24.05
N LEU A 97 8.63 -11.29 -22.89
CA LEU A 97 8.45 -10.52 -21.66
C LEU A 97 9.75 -10.42 -20.85
N GLY A 98 10.74 -11.25 -21.17
CA GLY A 98 12.04 -11.32 -20.50
C GLY A 98 12.01 -12.09 -19.19
N THR A 99 13.11 -11.99 -18.45
CA THR A 99 13.30 -12.63 -17.15
C THR A 99 13.29 -11.58 -16.04
N THR A 100 12.40 -11.74 -15.06
CA THR A 100 12.37 -10.89 -13.86
C THR A 100 12.81 -11.66 -12.63
N ASN A 101 13.57 -10.98 -11.76
CA ASN A 101 14.02 -11.52 -10.48
C ASN A 101 13.44 -10.68 -9.36
N TRP A 102 12.65 -11.29 -8.49
CA TRP A 102 12.17 -10.63 -7.26
C TRP A 102 12.84 -11.30 -6.08
N GLU A 103 13.14 -10.55 -5.03
CA GLU A 103 13.82 -11.08 -3.84
C GLU A 103 13.19 -10.61 -2.53
N GLY A 104 13.10 -11.48 -1.54
CA GLY A 104 12.51 -11.11 -0.27
C GLY A 104 12.52 -12.20 0.79
N GLY A 105 11.74 -11.98 1.84
CA GLY A 105 11.82 -12.79 3.05
C GLY A 105 10.52 -13.06 3.81
N SER A 106 9.38 -12.49 3.43
CA SER A 106 8.12 -12.80 4.13
C SER A 106 7.47 -14.08 3.61
N GLY A 107 6.93 -14.91 4.51
CA GLY A 107 6.16 -16.11 4.17
C GLY A 107 4.95 -15.83 3.28
N ILE A 108 4.11 -14.85 3.64
CA ILE A 108 2.95 -14.44 2.84
C ILE A 108 3.36 -14.07 1.41
N GLY A 109 4.40 -13.25 1.25
CA GLY A 109 4.92 -12.91 -0.08
C GLY A 109 5.38 -14.14 -0.86
N THR A 110 6.07 -15.07 -0.22
CA THR A 110 6.52 -16.34 -0.84
C THR A 110 5.34 -17.16 -1.38
N ASP A 111 4.27 -17.28 -0.59
CA ASP A 111 3.09 -18.06 -0.96
C ASP A 111 2.23 -17.35 -2.02
N TYR A 112 2.31 -16.01 -2.09
CA TYR A 112 1.59 -15.19 -3.06
C TYR A 112 2.22 -15.20 -4.46
N MET A 113 3.56 -15.15 -4.60
CA MET A 113 4.19 -14.97 -5.93
C MET A 113 3.78 -16.00 -6.99
N PRO A 114 3.69 -17.33 -6.70
CA PRO A 114 3.24 -18.29 -7.70
C PRO A 114 1.78 -18.09 -8.12
N GLN A 115 0.93 -17.66 -7.18
CA GLN A 115 -0.49 -17.40 -7.44
C GLN A 115 -0.67 -16.13 -8.28
N LEU A 116 0.12 -15.10 -7.98
CA LEU A 116 0.20 -13.87 -8.78
C LEU A 116 0.54 -14.19 -10.24
N LEU A 117 1.63 -14.93 -10.49
CA LEU A 117 2.05 -15.27 -11.85
C LEU A 117 1.01 -16.12 -12.56
N LYS A 118 0.43 -17.10 -11.87
CA LYS A 118 -0.62 -17.96 -12.44
C LYS A 118 -1.82 -17.14 -12.88
N ALA A 119 -2.33 -16.26 -12.02
CA ALA A 119 -3.48 -15.42 -12.36
C ALA A 119 -3.17 -14.44 -13.51
N TYR A 120 -1.96 -13.87 -13.52
CA TYR A 120 -1.48 -13.06 -14.63
C TYR A 120 -1.44 -13.88 -15.93
N ALA A 121 -0.89 -15.10 -15.89
CA ALA A 121 -0.82 -16.00 -17.05
C ALA A 121 -2.22 -16.33 -17.58
N ASP A 122 -3.14 -16.73 -16.68
CA ASP A 122 -4.53 -17.05 -16.99
C ASP A 122 -5.22 -15.85 -17.68
N SER A 123 -4.99 -14.62 -17.19
CA SER A 123 -5.54 -13.39 -17.80
C SER A 123 -5.02 -13.08 -19.22
N ARG A 124 -3.89 -13.68 -19.61
CA ARG A 124 -3.23 -13.48 -20.91
C ARG A 124 -3.28 -14.72 -21.81
N GLY A 125 -4.02 -15.76 -21.42
CA GLY A 125 -4.06 -17.02 -22.15
C GLY A 125 -2.71 -17.75 -22.21
N LEU A 126 -1.88 -17.55 -21.19
CA LEU A 126 -0.58 -18.21 -21.01
C LEU A 126 -0.70 -19.33 -19.97
N THR A 127 0.26 -20.25 -19.95
CA THR A 127 0.38 -21.25 -18.89
C THR A 127 1.66 -21.05 -18.09
N VAL A 128 1.68 -21.56 -16.86
CA VAL A 128 2.85 -21.50 -15.97
C VAL A 128 3.45 -22.90 -15.82
N GLU A 129 4.73 -23.02 -16.11
CA GLU A 129 5.54 -24.21 -15.82
C GLU A 129 6.50 -23.90 -14.67
N ARG A 130 6.46 -24.70 -13.59
CA ARG A 130 7.43 -24.58 -12.51
C ARG A 130 8.67 -25.42 -12.82
N THR A 131 9.84 -24.82 -12.70
CA THR A 131 11.13 -25.51 -12.87
C THR A 131 11.86 -25.66 -11.55
N ILE A 132 12.75 -26.66 -11.48
CA ILE A 132 13.67 -26.80 -10.36
C ILE A 132 14.87 -25.90 -10.64
N GLY A 133 15.02 -24.86 -9.84
CA GLY A 133 16.13 -23.94 -9.94
C GLY A 133 17.45 -24.48 -9.39
N ALA A 134 18.53 -23.76 -9.67
CA ALA A 134 19.87 -24.11 -9.17
C ALA A 134 19.95 -24.02 -7.64
N ASP A 135 19.28 -23.02 -7.05
CA ASP A 135 19.09 -22.92 -5.60
C ASP A 135 17.72 -23.49 -5.24
N LYS A 136 17.68 -24.53 -4.39
CA LYS A 136 16.43 -25.16 -3.92
C LYS A 136 15.54 -24.21 -3.11
N ARG A 137 16.11 -23.08 -2.66
CA ARG A 137 15.36 -22.01 -2.01
C ARG A 137 14.66 -21.11 -3.02
N ASP A 138 15.07 -21.04 -4.27
CA ASP A 138 14.42 -20.16 -5.24
C ASP A 138 13.22 -20.88 -5.88
N ILE A 139 12.20 -20.11 -6.28
CA ILE A 139 11.06 -20.63 -7.06
C ILE A 139 11.20 -20.05 -8.46
N GLU A 140 11.44 -20.91 -9.44
CA GLU A 140 11.57 -20.52 -10.85
C GLU A 140 10.32 -20.95 -11.62
N LEU A 141 9.74 -20.01 -12.34
CA LEU A 141 8.49 -20.18 -13.06
C LEU A 141 8.64 -19.65 -14.48
N LYS A 142 8.17 -20.42 -15.47
CA LYS A 142 8.19 -20.05 -16.89
C LYS A 142 6.77 -19.80 -17.39
N LEU A 143 6.58 -18.68 -18.07
CA LEU A 143 5.37 -18.39 -18.82
C LEU A 143 5.49 -19.00 -20.21
N LYS A 144 4.48 -19.78 -20.59
CA LYS A 144 4.39 -20.45 -21.89
C LYS A 144 3.22 -19.89 -22.69
N SER A 145 3.46 -19.62 -23.97
CA SER A 145 2.39 -19.38 -24.94
C SER A 145 1.64 -20.67 -25.26
N THR A 146 0.51 -20.55 -25.96
CA THR A 146 -0.33 -21.68 -26.38
C THR A 146 0.41 -22.69 -27.27
N ASP A 147 1.44 -22.27 -27.99
CA ASP A 147 2.32 -23.14 -28.80
C ASP A 147 3.52 -23.71 -28.01
N GLY A 148 3.55 -23.51 -26.68
CA GLY A 148 4.56 -24.09 -25.78
C GLY A 148 5.89 -23.33 -25.69
N LYS A 149 6.03 -22.19 -26.39
CA LYS A 149 7.25 -21.37 -26.31
C LYS A 149 7.32 -20.62 -24.98
N THR A 150 8.52 -20.52 -24.41
CA THR A 150 8.74 -19.63 -23.25
C THR A 150 8.67 -18.18 -23.71
N VAL A 151 7.76 -17.41 -23.12
CA VAL A 151 7.60 -15.97 -23.37
C VAL A 151 8.06 -15.12 -22.20
N GLY A 152 8.35 -15.71 -21.03
CA GLY A 152 8.93 -14.99 -19.90
C GLY A 152 9.31 -15.92 -18.75
N GLU A 153 10.15 -15.44 -17.84
CA GLU A 153 10.62 -16.19 -16.67
C GLU A 153 10.53 -15.33 -15.41
N PHE A 154 10.01 -15.92 -14.34
CA PHE A 154 9.88 -15.26 -13.04
C PHE A 154 10.62 -16.06 -11.97
N ASN A 155 11.67 -15.44 -11.42
CA ASN A 155 12.49 -16.01 -10.37
C ASN A 155 12.18 -15.33 -9.04
N VAL A 156 11.68 -16.12 -8.09
CA VAL A 156 11.36 -15.68 -6.72
C VAL A 156 12.49 -16.14 -5.81
N ARG A 157 13.36 -15.21 -5.40
CA ARG A 157 14.55 -15.48 -4.59
C ARG A 157 14.27 -15.32 -3.10
N ARG A 158 14.45 -16.39 -2.32
CA ARG A 158 14.14 -16.39 -0.88
C ARG A 158 15.40 -16.23 -0.02
N ARG A 159 16.11 -15.12 -0.23
CA ARG A 159 17.42 -14.85 0.37
C ARG A 159 17.40 -13.77 1.46
N GLY A 160 16.20 -13.27 1.78
CA GLY A 160 15.97 -12.29 2.83
C GLY A 160 16.09 -10.84 2.35
N VAL A 161 15.44 -9.94 3.08
CA VAL A 161 15.25 -8.54 2.69
C VAL A 161 16.59 -7.77 2.62
N SER A 162 17.54 -8.06 3.51
CA SER A 162 18.86 -7.41 3.51
C SER A 162 19.66 -7.73 2.25
N THR A 163 19.62 -8.98 1.78
CA THR A 163 20.22 -9.39 0.51
C THR A 163 19.48 -8.74 -0.66
N GLY A 164 18.14 -8.78 -0.62
CA GLY A 164 17.31 -8.17 -1.66
C GLY A 164 17.58 -6.68 -1.86
N TYR A 165 17.79 -5.90 -0.79
CA TYR A 165 18.15 -4.48 -0.91
C TYR A 165 19.52 -4.26 -1.56
N LYS A 166 20.52 -5.10 -1.27
CA LYS A 166 21.83 -5.05 -1.93
C LYS A 166 21.71 -5.41 -3.41
N ASP A 167 20.91 -6.42 -3.71
CA ASP A 167 20.66 -6.88 -5.08
C ASP A 167 19.81 -5.89 -5.89
N LEU A 168 18.93 -5.14 -5.23
CA LEU A 168 18.20 -4.05 -5.86
C LEU A 168 19.13 -2.86 -6.14
N ALA A 169 20.08 -2.60 -5.24
CA ALA A 169 21.10 -1.57 -5.42
C ALA A 169 22.05 -1.87 -6.59
N ASN A 170 22.44 -3.13 -6.78
CA ASN A 170 23.30 -3.55 -7.90
C ASN A 170 22.53 -3.82 -9.21
N GLY A 171 21.19 -3.77 -9.20
CA GLY A 171 20.34 -3.98 -10.37
C GLY A 171 20.15 -5.44 -10.78
N SER A 172 20.49 -6.40 -9.91
CA SER A 172 20.31 -7.84 -10.19
C SER A 172 18.91 -8.37 -9.85
N VAL A 173 18.10 -7.57 -9.15
CA VAL A 173 16.67 -7.83 -8.94
C VAL A 173 15.85 -6.59 -9.30
N ASP A 174 14.63 -6.82 -9.77
CA ASP A 174 13.70 -5.76 -10.19
C ASP A 174 12.87 -5.22 -9.02
N LEU A 175 12.64 -6.07 -8.02
CA LEU A 175 11.71 -5.81 -6.92
C LEU A 175 12.11 -6.55 -5.65
N VAL A 176 11.93 -5.90 -4.51
CA VAL A 176 12.07 -6.52 -3.18
C VAL A 176 10.74 -6.60 -2.46
N TRP A 177 10.39 -7.76 -1.87
CA TRP A 177 9.19 -7.88 -1.03
C TRP A 177 9.50 -8.10 0.45
N THR A 178 8.69 -7.50 1.32
CA THR A 178 8.88 -7.55 2.77
C THR A 178 7.58 -7.37 3.54
N SER A 179 7.53 -7.87 4.78
CA SER A 179 6.42 -7.70 5.72
C SER A 179 6.67 -6.58 6.75
N ALA A 180 7.69 -5.76 6.52
CA ALA A 180 8.04 -4.63 7.37
C ALA A 180 8.46 -3.45 6.49
N ARG A 181 8.02 -2.25 6.87
CA ARG A 181 8.43 -1.02 6.19
C ARG A 181 9.94 -0.83 6.33
N MET A 182 10.57 -0.31 5.30
CA MET A 182 11.97 0.08 5.33
C MET A 182 12.23 1.10 6.44
N THR A 183 13.24 0.84 7.27
CA THR A 183 13.67 1.75 8.34
C THR A 183 14.47 2.93 7.78
N ASP A 184 14.60 4.02 8.54
CA ASP A 184 15.44 5.16 8.16
C ASP A 184 16.89 4.73 7.86
N ALA A 185 17.46 3.88 8.71
CA ALA A 185 18.83 3.38 8.53
C ALA A 185 19.00 2.56 7.24
N GLN A 186 17.99 1.74 6.89
CA GLN A 186 18.00 0.99 5.63
C GLN A 186 17.88 1.91 4.42
N ALA A 187 16.99 2.90 4.48
CA ALA A 187 16.82 3.87 3.40
C ALA A 187 18.08 4.71 3.19
N GLN A 188 18.68 5.23 4.27
CA GLN A 188 19.94 5.97 4.22
C GLN A 188 21.10 5.12 3.68
N GLY A 189 21.17 3.85 4.07
CA GLY A 189 22.17 2.92 3.55
C GLY A 189 22.05 2.71 2.04
N LEU A 190 20.82 2.62 1.51
CA LEU A 190 20.57 2.53 0.06
C LEU A 190 20.89 3.84 -0.67
N VAL A 191 20.54 4.99 -0.09
CA VAL A 191 20.90 6.32 -0.63
C VAL A 191 22.41 6.49 -0.74
N ALA A 192 23.17 6.03 0.25
CA ALA A 192 24.63 6.04 0.21
C ALA A 192 25.22 5.18 -0.93
N LEU A 193 24.46 4.21 -1.45
CA LEU A 193 24.82 3.37 -2.60
C LEU A 193 24.28 3.91 -3.94
N GLY A 194 23.72 5.14 -3.96
CA GLY A 194 23.18 5.77 -5.17
C GLY A 194 21.78 5.28 -5.57
N VAL A 195 21.07 4.62 -4.65
CA VAL A 195 19.67 4.22 -4.84
C VAL A 195 18.77 5.35 -4.29
N PRO A 196 17.71 5.79 -4.98
CA PRO A 196 16.79 6.78 -4.40
C PRO A 196 16.15 6.27 -3.11
N ASP A 197 15.62 7.16 -2.26
CA ASP A 197 14.83 6.72 -1.10
C ASP A 197 13.64 5.91 -1.61
N LEU A 198 13.57 4.63 -1.21
CA LEU A 198 12.55 3.71 -1.71
C LEU A 198 11.21 3.88 -1.01
N ARG A 199 11.11 4.73 0.01
CA ARG A 199 9.88 5.01 0.79
C ARG A 199 9.02 6.12 0.19
N VAL A 200 9.38 6.58 -1.01
CA VAL A 200 8.63 7.61 -1.75
C VAL A 200 7.55 6.95 -2.63
N PRO A 201 6.47 7.69 -2.96
CA PRO A 201 5.47 7.22 -3.91
C PRO A 201 6.11 6.78 -5.24
N GLY A 202 5.70 5.62 -5.76
CA GLY A 202 6.24 5.05 -6.99
C GLY A 202 7.43 4.09 -6.81
N ASN A 203 8.04 4.06 -5.62
CA ASN A 203 9.04 3.07 -5.23
C ASN A 203 8.52 2.13 -4.13
N GLU A 204 7.73 2.66 -3.19
CA GLU A 204 7.05 1.90 -2.16
C GLU A 204 5.63 1.55 -2.63
N HIS A 205 5.32 0.26 -2.66
CA HIS A 205 4.00 -0.23 -3.02
C HIS A 205 3.48 -1.14 -1.92
N VAL A 206 2.37 -0.76 -1.29
CA VAL A 206 1.65 -1.69 -0.42
C VAL A 206 0.87 -2.63 -1.33
N PHE A 207 1.19 -3.91 -1.33
CA PHE A 207 0.48 -4.88 -2.18
C PHE A 207 -0.63 -5.60 -1.43
N ALA A 208 -0.47 -5.80 -0.13
CA ALA A 208 -1.40 -6.49 0.75
C ALA A 208 -1.27 -6.00 2.19
N LEU A 209 -2.20 -6.41 3.04
CA LEU A 209 -2.21 -6.20 4.47
C LEU A 209 -2.22 -7.54 5.20
N ASP A 210 -1.91 -7.52 6.49
CA ASP A 210 -1.95 -8.68 7.35
C ASP A 210 -2.17 -8.24 8.81
N SER A 211 -2.59 -9.16 9.67
CA SER A 211 -2.64 -8.94 11.11
C SER A 211 -2.21 -10.20 11.85
N MET A 212 -1.33 -10.04 12.84
CA MET A 212 -1.01 -11.12 13.75
C MET A 212 -2.13 -11.24 14.79
N VAL A 213 -2.85 -12.35 14.79
CA VAL A 213 -3.99 -12.62 15.67
C VAL A 213 -3.62 -13.67 16.70
N VAL A 214 -4.16 -13.54 17.91
CA VAL A 214 -4.02 -14.53 18.99
C VAL A 214 -5.16 -15.52 18.88
N LEU A 215 -4.86 -16.81 18.91
CA LEU A 215 -5.80 -17.89 18.70
C LEU A 215 -5.98 -18.73 19.97
N VAL A 216 -7.21 -19.17 20.19
CA VAL A 216 -7.61 -20.15 21.21
C VAL A 216 -8.60 -21.16 20.59
N ALA A 217 -8.92 -22.23 21.32
CA ALA A 217 -10.03 -23.11 20.94
C ALA A 217 -11.39 -22.40 20.93
N ASN A 218 -12.35 -22.92 20.18
CA ASN A 218 -13.68 -22.31 20.06
C ASN A 218 -14.43 -22.24 21.39
N ASP A 219 -14.25 -23.24 22.26
CA ASP A 219 -14.87 -23.40 23.57
C ASP A 219 -14.06 -22.79 24.72
N ASN A 220 -12.86 -22.26 24.45
CA ASN A 220 -12.10 -21.50 25.45
C ASN A 220 -12.91 -20.26 25.89
N PRO A 221 -13.01 -19.95 27.19
CA PRO A 221 -13.87 -18.87 27.69
C PRO A 221 -13.31 -17.45 27.48
N ALA A 222 -12.03 -17.29 27.11
CA ALA A 222 -11.42 -15.98 26.91
C ALA A 222 -12.05 -15.24 25.72
N VAL A 223 -12.56 -14.03 25.92
CA VAL A 223 -13.10 -13.19 24.84
C VAL A 223 -12.05 -12.23 24.30
N SER A 224 -11.20 -11.73 25.18
CA SER A 224 -10.22 -10.70 24.94
C SER A 224 -8.96 -10.94 25.76
N ILE A 225 -7.85 -10.34 25.33
CA ILE A 225 -6.59 -10.37 26.05
C ILE A 225 -5.82 -9.06 25.85
N SER A 226 -5.22 -8.53 26.91
CA SER A 226 -4.32 -7.39 26.80
C SER A 226 -2.95 -7.83 26.28
N GLU A 227 -2.25 -6.94 25.58
CA GLU A 227 -0.88 -7.23 25.12
C GLU A 227 0.08 -7.52 26.28
N GLU A 228 -0.16 -6.94 27.45
CA GLU A 228 0.62 -7.21 28.66
C GLU A 228 0.40 -8.64 29.14
N ASN A 229 -0.85 -9.10 29.23
CA ASN A 229 -1.15 -10.47 29.64
C ASN A 229 -0.66 -11.48 28.60
N LEU A 230 -0.76 -11.16 27.31
CA LEU A 230 -0.17 -11.96 26.25
C LEU A 230 1.34 -12.11 26.43
N ALA A 231 2.06 -11.02 26.73
CA ALA A 231 3.49 -11.07 27.00
C ALA A 231 3.83 -11.91 28.25
N LYS A 232 3.04 -11.79 29.32
CA LYS A 232 3.19 -12.59 30.55
C LYS A 232 2.96 -14.09 30.31
N ILE A 233 1.96 -14.48 29.50
CA ILE A 233 1.74 -15.87 29.13
C ILE A 233 2.95 -16.42 28.35
N TYR A 234 3.38 -15.70 27.32
CA TYR A 234 4.45 -16.16 26.43
C TYR A 234 5.85 -16.10 27.06
N SER A 235 6.02 -15.35 28.14
CA SER A 235 7.24 -15.37 28.97
C SER A 235 7.20 -16.36 30.13
N GLY A 236 6.04 -16.97 30.40
CA GLY A 236 5.85 -17.93 31.48
C GLY A 236 5.57 -17.31 32.85
N GLN A 237 5.32 -16.00 32.93
CA GLN A 237 4.90 -15.34 34.15
C GLN A 237 3.43 -15.62 34.51
N ILE A 238 2.59 -15.88 33.49
CA ILE A 238 1.24 -16.42 33.65
C ILE A 238 1.24 -17.82 33.05
N THR A 239 0.77 -18.78 33.82
CA THR A 239 0.82 -20.20 33.48
C THR A 239 -0.52 -20.92 33.60
N ASP A 240 -1.50 -20.32 34.27
CA ASP A 240 -2.85 -20.84 34.42
C ASP A 240 -3.90 -19.78 34.06
N TRP A 241 -4.99 -20.21 33.39
CA TRP A 241 -6.07 -19.31 33.00
C TRP A 241 -6.77 -18.63 34.19
N SER A 242 -6.74 -19.24 35.38
CA SER A 242 -7.28 -18.64 36.61
C SER A 242 -6.57 -17.36 37.06
N GLU A 243 -5.30 -17.17 36.69
CA GLU A 243 -4.55 -15.94 36.95
C GLU A 243 -5.12 -14.75 36.16
N LEU A 244 -5.95 -15.01 35.14
CA LEU A 244 -6.69 -14.03 34.36
C LEU A 244 -8.17 -13.95 34.74
N GLY A 245 -8.58 -14.59 35.84
CA GLY A 245 -9.98 -14.63 36.27
C GLY A 245 -10.87 -15.56 35.44
N LEU A 246 -10.29 -16.46 34.65
CA LEU A 246 -11.00 -17.48 33.88
C LEU A 246 -11.05 -18.82 34.66
N PRO A 247 -11.87 -19.80 34.24
CA PRO A 247 -11.81 -21.15 34.80
C PRO A 247 -10.38 -21.71 34.81
N ALA A 248 -10.01 -22.36 35.92
CA ALA A 248 -8.65 -22.85 36.12
C ALA A 248 -8.24 -23.89 35.06
N GLY A 249 -6.96 -23.86 34.69
CA GLY A 249 -6.37 -24.77 33.71
C GLY A 249 -5.02 -24.27 33.22
N LYS A 250 -4.02 -25.15 33.24
CA LYS A 250 -2.68 -24.84 32.76
C LYS A 250 -2.71 -24.44 31.29
N ILE A 251 -2.12 -23.29 30.97
CA ILE A 251 -2.05 -22.76 29.61
C ILE A 251 -1.02 -23.54 28.80
N ASN A 252 -1.47 -24.15 27.70
CA ASN A 252 -0.60 -24.81 26.73
C ASN A 252 -0.17 -23.78 25.66
N VAL A 253 1.09 -23.37 25.68
CA VAL A 253 1.60 -22.32 24.80
C VAL A 253 2.20 -22.92 23.52
N TYR A 254 1.65 -22.52 22.37
CA TYR A 254 2.15 -22.88 21.04
C TYR A 254 2.76 -21.66 20.35
N ALA A 255 3.88 -21.86 19.66
CA ALA A 255 4.52 -20.82 18.86
C ALA A 255 5.18 -21.37 17.59
N PRO A 256 5.43 -20.54 16.57
CA PRO A 256 6.23 -20.93 15.41
C PRO A 256 7.65 -21.37 15.84
N VAL A 257 8.31 -22.26 15.06
CA VAL A 257 9.76 -22.52 15.21
C VAL A 257 10.61 -21.26 15.00
N ASP A 258 11.82 -21.25 15.55
CA ASP A 258 12.76 -20.15 15.40
C ASP A 258 13.13 -19.88 13.93
N GLY A 259 13.45 -18.62 13.62
CA GLY A 259 13.75 -18.16 12.26
C GLY A 259 12.53 -17.78 11.42
N MET A 260 11.30 -18.08 11.87
CA MET A 260 10.10 -17.62 11.17
C MET A 260 9.81 -16.14 11.41
N GLY A 261 9.47 -15.43 10.33
CA GLY A 261 9.17 -14.00 10.37
C GLY A 261 8.00 -13.63 11.29
N LEU A 262 7.02 -14.51 11.47
CA LEU A 262 5.92 -14.25 12.40
C LEU A 262 6.38 -14.28 13.87
N LEU A 263 7.22 -15.24 14.27
CA LEU A 263 7.77 -15.28 15.62
C LEU A 263 8.63 -14.05 15.91
N MET A 264 9.44 -13.64 14.93
CA MET A 264 10.24 -12.40 15.06
C MET A 264 9.35 -11.18 15.24
N HIS A 265 8.26 -11.09 14.49
CA HIS A 265 7.28 -10.02 14.66
C HIS A 265 6.62 -10.04 16.04
N PHE A 266 6.19 -11.22 16.51
CA PHE A 266 5.64 -11.40 17.85
C PHE A 266 6.61 -10.96 18.95
N LYS A 267 7.88 -11.41 18.87
CA LYS A 267 8.93 -11.00 19.81
C LYS A 267 9.07 -9.48 19.82
N ASN A 268 9.20 -8.84 18.66
CA ASN A 268 9.44 -7.40 18.55
C ASN A 268 8.24 -6.53 18.97
N THR A 269 7.02 -7.02 18.80
CA THR A 269 5.78 -6.26 19.10
C THR A 269 5.27 -6.51 20.51
N VAL A 270 5.34 -7.75 21.01
CA VAL A 270 4.72 -8.15 22.27
C VAL A 270 5.74 -8.26 23.40
N LEU A 271 6.89 -8.91 23.16
CA LEU A 271 7.84 -9.30 24.22
C LEU A 271 8.95 -8.28 24.45
N THR A 272 9.71 -7.92 23.40
CA THR A 272 10.86 -7.02 23.49
C THR A 272 10.53 -5.66 24.10
N PRO A 273 9.40 -4.99 23.77
CA PRO A 273 9.04 -3.71 24.40
C PRO A 273 8.80 -3.81 25.91
N ARG A 274 8.55 -5.03 26.41
CA ARG A 274 8.29 -5.34 27.82
C ARG A 274 9.50 -6.02 28.49
N ASN A 275 10.65 -6.04 27.82
CA ASN A 275 11.88 -6.70 28.28
C ASN A 275 11.66 -8.18 28.66
N MET A 276 10.83 -8.88 27.88
CA MET A 276 10.50 -10.29 28.07
C MET A 276 11.07 -11.13 26.94
N ASN A 277 11.33 -12.40 27.23
CA ASN A 277 11.71 -13.41 26.24
C ASN A 277 10.62 -14.48 26.17
N ILE A 278 10.58 -15.22 25.07
CA ILE A 278 9.68 -16.36 24.95
C ILE A 278 10.14 -17.47 25.89
N ARG A 279 9.20 -18.12 26.58
CA ARG A 279 9.45 -19.29 27.44
C ARG A 279 10.00 -20.47 26.62
N ASP A 280 10.86 -21.25 27.26
CA ASP A 280 11.58 -22.38 26.63
C ASP A 280 10.69 -23.62 26.46
N ASP A 281 9.67 -23.78 27.30
CA ASP A 281 8.75 -24.93 27.32
C ASP A 281 7.51 -24.75 26.40
N ALA A 282 7.45 -23.65 25.64
CA ALA A 282 6.39 -23.48 24.64
C ALA A 282 6.61 -24.42 23.45
N THR A 283 5.56 -25.14 23.06
CA THR A 283 5.60 -26.11 21.96
C THR A 283 5.81 -25.40 20.63
N ARG A 284 6.89 -25.74 19.92
CA ARG A 284 7.24 -25.13 18.63
C ARG A 284 6.64 -25.94 17.48
N LEU A 285 5.94 -25.26 16.58
CA LEU A 285 5.21 -25.85 15.47
C LEU A 285 5.70 -25.28 14.13
N GLY A 286 5.69 -26.09 13.07
CA GLY A 286 6.41 -25.81 11.84
C GLY A 286 5.62 -25.03 10.80
N THR A 287 4.29 -25.12 10.79
CA THR A 287 3.45 -24.56 9.72
C THR A 287 2.32 -23.68 10.23
N VAL A 288 1.93 -22.68 9.43
CA VAL A 288 0.77 -21.80 9.72
C VAL A 288 -0.54 -22.58 9.90
N VAL A 289 -0.65 -23.77 9.30
CA VAL A 289 -1.82 -24.66 9.46
C VAL A 289 -1.80 -25.34 10.83
N GLU A 290 -0.65 -25.86 11.25
CA GLU A 290 -0.48 -26.52 12.55
C GLU A 290 -0.79 -25.59 13.72
N TRP A 291 -0.44 -24.29 13.66
CA TRP A 291 -0.67 -23.37 14.78
C TRP A 291 -2.16 -23.15 15.08
N SER A 292 -2.98 -23.15 14.02
CA SER A 292 -4.43 -23.06 14.15
C SER A 292 -5.04 -24.40 14.52
N ASP A 293 -4.70 -25.47 13.78
CA ASP A 293 -5.36 -26.76 13.97
C ASP A 293 -5.01 -27.36 15.35
N LYS A 294 -3.78 -27.13 15.85
CA LYS A 294 -3.37 -27.58 17.19
C LYS A 294 -4.19 -26.88 18.28
N VAL A 295 -4.29 -25.55 18.25
CA VAL A 295 -5.00 -24.79 19.28
C VAL A 295 -6.51 -25.01 19.21
N ALA A 296 -7.07 -25.25 18.02
CA ALA A 296 -8.49 -25.54 17.84
C ALA A 296 -8.94 -26.81 18.59
N THR A 297 -8.03 -27.76 18.80
CA THR A 297 -8.27 -29.03 19.50
C THR A 297 -7.83 -29.04 20.97
N ASP A 298 -7.33 -27.92 21.49
CA ASP A 298 -6.82 -27.79 22.84
C ASP A 298 -7.56 -26.66 23.58
N PRO A 299 -8.58 -26.98 24.39
CA PRO A 299 -9.36 -25.98 25.13
C PRO A 299 -8.54 -25.06 26.03
N LEU A 300 -7.34 -25.50 26.45
CA LEU A 300 -6.42 -24.73 27.29
C LEU A 300 -5.26 -24.11 26.49
N GLY A 301 -5.26 -24.30 25.17
CA GLY A 301 -4.21 -23.86 24.27
C GLY A 301 -4.30 -22.39 23.90
N ILE A 302 -3.13 -21.80 23.64
CA ILE A 302 -2.99 -20.48 23.02
C ILE A 302 -1.91 -20.50 21.94
N SER A 303 -2.19 -19.89 20.80
CA SER A 303 -1.22 -19.69 19.72
C SER A 303 -1.37 -18.29 19.11
N PHE A 304 -0.53 -17.95 18.14
CA PHE A 304 -0.74 -16.76 17.30
C PHE A 304 -0.47 -17.10 15.85
N ASN A 305 -1.17 -16.42 14.95
CA ASN A 305 -1.12 -16.69 13.51
C ASN A 305 -1.38 -15.41 12.70
N PHE A 306 -1.31 -15.51 11.37
CA PHE A 306 -1.84 -14.49 10.47
C PHE A 306 -3.37 -14.56 10.43
N ILE A 307 -4.04 -13.43 10.21
CA ILE A 307 -5.52 -13.38 10.15
C ILE A 307 -6.09 -14.29 9.06
N GLY A 308 -5.37 -14.46 7.95
CA GLY A 308 -5.71 -15.40 6.87
C GLY A 308 -5.61 -16.88 7.25
N TYR A 309 -5.15 -17.20 8.46
CA TYR A 309 -4.93 -18.57 8.93
C TYR A 309 -5.58 -18.83 10.30
N ILE A 310 -6.64 -18.09 10.66
CA ILE A 310 -7.49 -18.42 11.82
C ILE A 310 -8.03 -19.84 11.70
N ARG A 311 -8.53 -20.24 10.52
CA ARG A 311 -9.04 -21.58 10.15
C ARG A 311 -10.02 -22.16 11.19
N ASN A 312 -9.61 -23.21 11.91
CA ASN A 312 -10.45 -23.98 12.83
C ASN A 312 -10.47 -23.40 14.26
N ALA A 313 -9.57 -22.45 14.56
CA ALA A 313 -9.47 -21.79 15.86
C ALA A 313 -10.36 -20.54 15.93
N ARG A 314 -10.43 -19.93 17.11
CA ARG A 314 -11.07 -18.64 17.33
C ARG A 314 -10.03 -17.58 17.68
N ALA A 315 -10.13 -16.41 17.08
CA ALA A 315 -9.26 -15.28 17.40
C ALA A 315 -9.77 -14.50 18.63
N LEU A 316 -8.86 -14.08 19.51
CA LEU A 316 -9.16 -13.22 20.65
C LEU A 316 -9.19 -11.74 20.24
N ASN A 317 -10.07 -10.97 20.89
CA ASN A 317 -9.98 -9.51 20.85
C ASN A 317 -8.72 -9.03 21.59
N ILE A 318 -8.20 -7.87 21.19
CA ILE A 318 -7.03 -7.27 21.84
C ILE A 318 -7.45 -6.04 22.62
N GLU A 319 -7.12 -6.02 23.91
CA GLU A 319 -7.35 -4.88 24.79
C GLU A 319 -6.10 -4.01 24.85
N SER A 320 -6.26 -2.73 24.50
CA SER A 320 -5.21 -1.74 24.62
C SER A 320 -5.21 -1.10 26.02
N PRO A 321 -4.09 -0.50 26.48
CA PRO A 321 -3.98 0.06 27.83
C PRO A 321 -5.04 1.11 28.21
N CYS A 322 -5.57 1.82 27.21
CA CYS A 322 -6.64 2.81 27.38
C CYS A 322 -8.06 2.21 27.45
N GLY A 323 -8.21 0.88 27.44
CA GLY A 323 -9.50 0.19 27.49
C GLY A 323 -10.17 0.00 26.12
N LEU A 324 -9.51 0.41 25.03
CA LEU A 324 -9.99 0.13 23.67
C LEU A 324 -9.90 -1.38 23.37
N VAL A 325 -11.01 -1.96 22.91
CA VAL A 325 -11.08 -3.37 22.51
C VAL A 325 -11.14 -3.48 20.99
N SER A 326 -10.14 -4.14 20.41
CA SER A 326 -9.99 -4.31 18.96
C SER A 326 -10.35 -5.73 18.55
N VAL A 327 -11.30 -5.87 17.62
CA VAL A 327 -11.76 -7.15 17.10
C VAL A 327 -10.95 -7.53 15.86
N PRO A 328 -10.36 -8.72 15.77
CA PRO A 328 -9.57 -9.16 14.61
C PRO A 328 -10.47 -9.51 13.42
N THR A 329 -10.67 -8.57 12.51
CA THR A 329 -11.43 -8.77 11.27
C THR A 329 -10.62 -8.34 10.05
N THR A 330 -10.96 -8.85 8.87
CA THR A 330 -10.38 -8.33 7.62
C THR A 330 -10.64 -6.82 7.50
N PHE A 331 -11.80 -6.33 7.97
CA PHE A 331 -12.11 -4.90 8.00
C PHE A 331 -11.11 -4.11 8.87
N SER A 332 -10.89 -4.51 10.12
CA SER A 332 -9.94 -3.85 11.03
C SER A 332 -8.49 -3.97 10.58
N THR A 333 -8.15 -5.02 9.82
CA THR A 333 -6.85 -5.14 9.16
C THR A 333 -6.74 -4.17 7.99
N LYS A 334 -7.79 -4.06 7.16
CA LYS A 334 -7.82 -3.15 6.00
C LYS A 334 -7.79 -1.68 6.42
N THR A 335 -8.45 -1.32 7.52
CA THR A 335 -8.40 0.03 8.11
C THR A 335 -7.11 0.28 8.91
N GLU A 336 -6.29 -0.77 9.11
CA GLU A 336 -5.08 -0.73 9.95
C GLU A 336 -5.40 -0.31 11.39
N GLU A 337 -6.58 -0.65 11.91
CA GLU A 337 -7.02 -0.30 13.27
C GLU A 337 -6.75 -1.43 14.27
N PHE A 338 -6.50 -2.65 13.78
CA PHE A 338 -6.08 -3.73 14.66
C PHE A 338 -4.63 -3.51 15.11
N PRO A 339 -4.29 -3.55 16.42
CA PRO A 339 -2.97 -3.15 16.94
C PRO A 339 -1.76 -3.87 16.33
N MET A 340 -1.97 -5.11 15.88
CA MET A 340 -0.93 -5.95 15.25
C MET A 340 -1.14 -6.07 13.73
N ALA A 341 -1.82 -5.10 13.13
CA ALA A 341 -1.92 -4.96 11.68
C ALA A 341 -0.59 -4.45 11.09
N ARG A 342 -0.30 -4.89 9.87
CA ARG A 342 0.88 -4.48 9.13
C ARG A 342 0.62 -4.46 7.64
N ARG A 343 1.35 -3.58 6.96
CA ARG A 343 1.43 -3.52 5.50
C ARG A 343 2.50 -4.49 5.00
N LEU A 344 2.22 -5.07 3.84
CA LEU A 344 3.18 -5.86 3.08
C LEU A 344 3.60 -5.05 1.85
N TYR A 345 4.90 -4.95 1.62
CA TYR A 345 5.50 -4.00 0.71
C TYR A 345 6.21 -4.69 -0.45
N PHE A 346 6.08 -4.08 -1.62
CA PHE A 346 7.04 -4.18 -2.71
C PHE A 346 7.85 -2.89 -2.79
N TYR A 347 9.15 -3.03 -3.01
CA TYR A 347 10.09 -1.94 -3.22
C TYR A 347 10.75 -2.07 -4.59
N THR A 348 10.70 -1.00 -5.38
CA THR A 348 11.33 -0.90 -6.70
C THR A 348 12.13 0.39 -6.83
N ARG A 349 13.05 0.44 -7.81
CA ARG A 349 13.81 1.66 -8.15
C ARG A 349 13.08 2.45 -9.24
N GLY A 350 11.91 2.97 -8.90
CA GLY A 350 10.96 3.52 -9.85
C GLY A 350 10.31 2.40 -10.66
N ARG A 351 9.96 2.70 -11.92
CA ARG A 351 9.38 1.71 -12.84
C ARG A 351 10.43 0.65 -13.19
N PRO A 352 10.16 -0.65 -12.96
CA PRO A 352 11.09 -1.72 -13.36
C PRO A 352 11.45 -1.64 -14.85
N GLN A 353 12.69 -1.96 -15.24
CA GLN A 353 13.09 -1.91 -16.65
C GLN A 353 12.60 -3.15 -17.42
N ASN A 354 12.56 -4.31 -16.75
CA ASN A 354 12.05 -5.53 -17.34
C ASN A 354 10.53 -5.46 -17.55
N ARG A 355 10.06 -5.85 -18.74
CA ARG A 355 8.65 -5.80 -19.10
C ARG A 355 7.77 -6.70 -18.22
N LEU A 356 8.17 -7.96 -18.00
CA LEU A 356 7.45 -8.86 -17.11
C LEU A 356 7.36 -8.30 -15.68
N ALA A 357 8.43 -7.70 -15.17
CA ALA A 357 8.44 -7.07 -13.85
C ALA A 357 7.42 -5.94 -13.74
N GLN A 358 7.34 -5.06 -14.75
CA GLN A 358 6.33 -4.00 -14.81
C GLN A 358 4.92 -4.58 -14.84
N GLU A 359 4.66 -5.53 -15.74
CA GLU A 359 3.31 -6.10 -15.91
C GLU A 359 2.85 -6.86 -14.67
N LEU A 360 3.75 -7.57 -13.97
CA LEU A 360 3.43 -8.25 -12.71
C LEU A 360 3.22 -7.29 -11.54
N LEU A 361 3.99 -6.20 -11.45
CA LEU A 361 3.76 -5.15 -10.45
C LEU A 361 2.39 -4.48 -10.67
N ASP A 362 2.12 -4.07 -11.91
CA ASP A 362 0.85 -3.44 -12.29
C ASP A 362 -0.33 -4.39 -12.03
N PHE A 363 -0.20 -5.67 -12.40
CA PHE A 363 -1.23 -6.68 -12.15
C PHE A 363 -1.42 -6.94 -10.65
N ALA A 364 -0.36 -7.05 -9.86
CA ALA A 364 -0.47 -7.27 -8.41
C ALA A 364 -1.22 -6.14 -7.69
N LEU A 365 -1.08 -4.91 -8.16
CA LEU A 365 -1.77 -3.73 -7.60
C LEU A 365 -3.16 -3.50 -8.21
N SER A 366 -3.50 -4.17 -9.32
CA SER A 366 -4.80 -4.05 -10.00
C SER A 366 -5.94 -4.69 -9.20
N ALA A 367 -7.19 -4.37 -9.57
CA ALA A 367 -8.36 -5.02 -8.96
C ALA A 367 -8.35 -6.54 -9.13
N GLU A 368 -7.83 -7.04 -10.26
CA GLU A 368 -7.72 -8.48 -10.56
C GLU A 368 -6.70 -9.14 -9.63
N GLY A 369 -5.49 -8.56 -9.48
CA GLY A 369 -4.48 -9.07 -8.56
C GLY A 369 -4.91 -9.02 -7.10
N GLN A 370 -5.66 -7.99 -6.70
CA GLN A 370 -6.26 -7.93 -5.36
C GLN A 370 -7.31 -9.03 -5.15
N GLY A 371 -8.04 -9.43 -6.20
CA GLY A 371 -8.92 -10.59 -6.18
C GLY A 371 -8.18 -11.92 -5.93
N VAL A 372 -6.94 -12.04 -6.40
CA VAL A 372 -6.07 -13.20 -6.14
C VAL A 372 -5.73 -13.29 -4.66
N LEU A 373 -5.31 -12.18 -4.04
CA LEU A 373 -5.02 -12.12 -2.60
C LEU A 373 -6.23 -12.57 -1.78
N LYS A 374 -7.42 -12.03 -2.10
CA LYS A 374 -8.67 -12.37 -1.42
C LYS A 374 -9.01 -13.86 -1.55
N SER A 375 -8.85 -14.43 -2.75
CA SER A 375 -9.11 -15.87 -3.00
C SER A 375 -8.11 -16.78 -2.30
N ALA A 376 -6.89 -16.28 -2.08
CA ALA A 376 -5.83 -16.95 -1.32
C ALA A 376 -5.94 -16.75 0.20
N ASN A 377 -7.05 -16.14 0.68
CA ASN A 377 -7.29 -15.81 2.08
C ASN A 377 -6.29 -14.80 2.69
N PHE A 378 -5.62 -14.01 1.85
CA PHE A 378 -4.83 -12.86 2.29
C PHE A 378 -5.69 -11.59 2.34
N VAL A 379 -5.24 -10.59 3.11
CA VAL A 379 -5.97 -9.32 3.21
C VAL A 379 -5.57 -8.41 2.06
N ASP A 380 -6.46 -8.33 1.08
CA ASP A 380 -6.33 -7.43 -0.06
C ASP A 380 -6.69 -5.98 0.33
N GLN A 381 -6.63 -5.07 -0.64
CA GLN A 381 -6.89 -3.64 -0.44
C GLN A 381 -8.17 -3.15 -1.13
N SER A 382 -9.00 -4.05 -1.68
CA SER A 382 -10.30 -3.66 -2.22
C SER A 382 -11.17 -3.04 -1.12
N PRO A 383 -11.86 -1.91 -1.42
CA PRO A 383 -12.75 -1.29 -0.46
C PRO A 383 -13.91 -2.20 -0.08
N GLU A 384 -14.20 -2.30 1.22
CA GLU A 384 -15.34 -3.03 1.77
C GLU A 384 -16.16 -2.11 2.67
N LEU A 385 -17.47 -2.35 2.76
CA LEU A 385 -18.41 -1.50 3.48
C LEU A 385 -18.88 -2.16 4.78
N LEU A 386 -18.71 -1.46 5.89
CA LEU A 386 -19.23 -1.83 7.20
C LEU A 386 -20.43 -0.94 7.57
N GLY A 387 -21.50 -1.54 8.08
CA GLY A 387 -22.65 -0.78 8.57
C GLY A 387 -22.37 -0.07 9.89
N PHE A 388 -23.30 0.82 10.26
CA PHE A 388 -23.23 1.54 11.54
C PHE A 388 -23.32 0.61 12.75
N ARG A 389 -24.13 -0.45 12.69
CA ARG A 389 -24.38 -1.36 13.84
C ARG A 389 -23.11 -2.09 14.26
N GLU A 390 -22.26 -2.41 13.31
CA GLU A 390 -20.99 -3.08 13.51
C GLU A 390 -19.91 -2.16 14.10
N GLN A 391 -20.19 -0.85 14.21
CA GLN A 391 -19.32 0.14 14.84
C GLN A 391 -19.65 0.36 16.33
N GLY A 392 -20.57 -0.43 16.90
CA GLY A 392 -21.08 -0.25 18.26
C GLY A 392 -19.99 -0.17 19.33
N THR A 393 -19.00 -1.06 19.31
CA THR A 393 -17.88 -1.07 20.27
C THR A 393 -17.06 0.22 20.19
N ARG A 394 -16.79 0.71 18.98
CA ARG A 394 -16.04 1.96 18.76
C ARG A 394 -16.81 3.17 19.26
N ILE A 395 -18.12 3.23 19.00
CA ILE A 395 -18.97 4.33 19.48
C ILE A 395 -19.09 4.30 21.01
N ALA A 396 -19.30 3.11 21.59
CA ALA A 396 -19.36 2.94 23.03
C ALA A 396 -18.05 3.38 23.70
N TYR A 397 -16.90 3.04 23.13
CA TYR A 397 -15.61 3.53 23.61
C TYR A 397 -15.52 5.05 23.53
N ALA A 398 -15.85 5.64 22.37
CA ALA A 398 -15.80 7.09 22.16
C ALA A 398 -16.65 7.90 23.15
N LEU A 399 -17.77 7.35 23.61
CA LEU A 399 -18.66 7.99 24.60
C LEU A 399 -18.12 7.91 26.04
N ASN A 400 -17.20 6.97 26.31
CA ASN A 400 -16.65 6.72 27.64
C ASN A 400 -15.23 7.29 27.83
N VAL A 401 -14.61 7.87 26.79
CA VAL A 401 -13.28 8.47 26.91
C VAL A 401 -13.35 9.71 27.82
N PRO A 402 -12.62 9.75 28.94
CA PRO A 402 -12.51 10.95 29.75
C PRO A 402 -11.61 11.95 29.02
N ALA A 403 -12.19 12.80 28.18
CA ALA A 403 -11.49 13.94 27.61
C ALA A 403 -11.87 15.20 28.37
N GLU A 404 -10.87 15.96 28.84
CA GLU A 404 -11.06 17.25 29.53
C GLU A 404 -11.81 18.26 28.64
N ASP A 405 -11.71 18.10 27.32
CA ASP A 405 -12.34 18.95 26.29
C ASP A 405 -13.34 18.19 25.40
N PHE A 406 -14.16 17.29 25.96
CA PHE A 406 -15.18 16.56 25.19
C PHE A 406 -16.37 17.45 24.76
N ASP A 407 -16.57 17.64 23.45
CA ASP A 407 -17.75 18.33 22.91
C ASP A 407 -18.89 17.34 22.59
N PHE A 408 -19.89 17.27 23.49
CA PHE A 408 -21.09 16.45 23.31
C PHE A 408 -21.91 16.83 22.07
N ALA A 409 -21.96 18.11 21.70
CA ALA A 409 -22.71 18.54 20.52
C ALA A 409 -22.03 18.03 19.24
N MET A 410 -20.70 18.08 19.19
CA MET A 410 -19.92 17.51 18.09
C MET A 410 -20.02 15.99 18.04
N MET A 411 -19.99 15.30 19.19
CA MET A 411 -20.19 13.85 19.22
C MET A 411 -21.58 13.45 18.73
N ARG A 412 -22.64 14.16 19.13
CA ARG A 412 -23.99 13.95 18.61
C ARG A 412 -24.06 14.18 17.10
N GLN A 413 -23.35 15.20 16.61
CA GLN A 413 -23.24 15.47 15.18
C GLN A 413 -22.53 14.32 14.45
N LEU A 414 -21.41 13.80 14.99
CA LEU A 414 -20.73 12.63 14.45
C LEU A 414 -21.67 11.44 14.36
N ILE A 415 -22.36 11.08 15.46
CA ILE A 415 -23.32 9.98 15.49
C ILE A 415 -24.40 10.17 14.43
N THR A 416 -24.99 11.37 14.35
CA THR A 416 -26.02 11.71 13.35
C THR A 416 -25.49 11.51 11.93
N ASP A 417 -24.26 11.95 11.67
CA ASP A 417 -23.63 11.84 10.37
C ASP A 417 -23.30 10.39 9.99
N ILE A 418 -23.08 9.48 10.94
CA ILE A 418 -22.71 8.10 10.62
C ILE A 418 -23.85 7.09 10.74
N THR A 419 -25.00 7.47 11.33
CA THR A 419 -26.11 6.53 11.63
C THR A 419 -26.66 5.84 10.38
N ASP A 420 -26.89 6.61 9.31
CA ASP A 420 -27.43 6.10 8.03
C ASP A 420 -26.32 5.86 6.98
N ALA A 421 -25.06 5.92 7.40
CA ALA A 421 -23.91 5.75 6.51
C ALA A 421 -23.23 4.40 6.71
N ARG A 422 -22.51 3.96 5.67
CA ARG A 422 -21.63 2.80 5.72
C ARG A 422 -20.19 3.25 5.61
N ARG A 423 -19.33 2.77 6.51
CA ARG A 423 -17.90 3.07 6.51
C ARG A 423 -17.17 2.19 5.51
N LEU A 424 -16.31 2.77 4.69
CA LEU A 424 -15.37 2.03 3.87
C LEU A 424 -14.11 1.65 4.66
N THR A 425 -13.49 0.54 4.30
CA THR A 425 -12.16 0.17 4.81
C THR A 425 -11.07 1.17 4.42
N THR A 426 -11.26 1.90 3.30
CA THR A 426 -10.34 2.95 2.87
C THR A 426 -10.22 4.03 3.95
N THR A 427 -9.03 4.11 4.54
CA THR A 427 -8.69 5.08 5.58
C THR A 427 -7.39 5.77 5.16
N PHE A 428 -7.40 7.09 5.03
CA PHE A 428 -6.24 7.85 4.62
C PHE A 428 -5.40 8.25 5.83
N ARG A 429 -4.10 7.96 5.72
CA ARG A 429 -3.07 8.31 6.70
C ARG A 429 -2.10 9.31 6.09
N PHE A 430 -1.33 9.94 6.94
CA PHE A 430 -0.44 11.04 6.59
C PHE A 430 0.98 10.70 7.04
N GLU A 431 1.97 11.26 6.35
CA GLU A 431 3.35 11.22 6.82
C GLU A 431 3.46 11.83 8.23
N SER A 432 4.42 11.34 9.01
CA SER A 432 4.63 11.81 10.38
C SER A 432 4.76 13.34 10.44
N ALA A 433 4.00 13.95 11.37
CA ALA A 433 3.92 15.40 11.57
C ALA A 433 3.57 16.23 10.30
N SER A 434 2.90 15.62 9.30
CA SER A 434 2.59 16.26 8.03
C SER A 434 1.09 16.22 7.69
N ALA A 435 0.69 17.06 6.74
CA ALA A 435 -0.59 16.97 6.04
C ALA A 435 -0.47 16.25 4.68
N ARG A 436 0.73 15.76 4.33
CA ARG A 436 0.96 14.97 3.12
C ARG A 436 0.49 13.54 3.31
N LEU A 437 -0.23 13.01 2.32
CA LEU A 437 -0.67 11.61 2.27
C LEU A 437 0.56 10.70 2.22
N ASP A 438 0.49 9.57 2.93
CA ASP A 438 1.51 8.53 2.80
C ASP A 438 1.43 7.79 1.45
N THR A 439 2.40 6.91 1.19
CA THR A 439 2.53 6.17 -0.08
C THR A 439 1.29 5.33 -0.41
N LYS A 440 0.72 4.64 0.59
CA LYS A 440 -0.52 3.87 0.46
C LYS A 440 -1.70 4.78 0.19
N ALA A 441 -1.84 5.87 0.94
CA ALA A 441 -2.92 6.83 0.82
C ALA A 441 -2.96 7.47 -0.57
N VAL A 442 -1.81 7.78 -1.17
CA VAL A 442 -1.73 8.25 -2.57
C VAL A 442 -2.31 7.21 -3.54
N GLN A 443 -1.99 5.93 -3.38
CA GLN A 443 -2.55 4.85 -4.21
C GLN A 443 -4.04 4.63 -3.95
N ASP A 444 -4.47 4.73 -2.69
CA ASP A 444 -5.86 4.58 -2.28
C ASP A 444 -6.78 5.68 -2.83
N VAL A 445 -6.26 6.89 -3.10
CA VAL A 445 -7.04 7.94 -3.78
C VAL A 445 -7.53 7.44 -5.14
N GLY A 446 -6.63 6.84 -5.94
CA GLY A 446 -6.98 6.26 -7.24
C GLY A 446 -7.91 5.06 -7.13
N ARG A 447 -7.62 4.16 -6.16
CA ARG A 447 -8.44 2.97 -5.89
C ARG A 447 -9.87 3.35 -5.49
N LEU A 448 -10.01 4.35 -4.61
CA LEU A 448 -11.30 4.87 -4.16
C LEU A 448 -12.06 5.55 -5.29
N ALA A 449 -11.38 6.38 -6.11
CA ALA A 449 -12.01 7.04 -7.25
C ALA A 449 -12.62 6.02 -8.23
N SER A 450 -11.86 4.97 -8.55
CA SER A 450 -12.32 3.88 -9.43
C SER A 450 -13.47 3.08 -8.80
N PHE A 451 -13.41 2.81 -7.50
CA PHE A 451 -14.49 2.16 -6.77
C PHE A 451 -15.79 2.97 -6.81
N LEU A 452 -15.72 4.27 -6.49
CA LEU A 452 -16.88 5.17 -6.46
C LEU A 452 -17.44 5.52 -7.84
N ALA A 453 -16.69 5.27 -8.91
CA ALA A 453 -17.16 5.45 -10.29
C ALA A 453 -18.04 4.29 -10.79
N GLN A 454 -18.09 3.16 -10.07
CA GLN A 454 -18.94 2.03 -10.44
C GLN A 454 -20.42 2.41 -10.31
N ASP A 455 -21.25 1.81 -11.18
CA ASP A 455 -22.69 2.10 -11.28
C ASP A 455 -23.43 1.96 -9.95
N ALA A 456 -23.06 0.95 -9.14
CA ALA A 456 -23.62 0.69 -7.82
C ALA A 456 -23.46 1.86 -6.82
N TYR A 457 -22.52 2.78 -7.08
CA TYR A 457 -22.23 3.91 -6.21
C TYR A 457 -22.49 5.25 -6.87
N ARG A 458 -23.10 5.33 -8.07
CA ARG A 458 -23.31 6.59 -8.82
C ARG A 458 -24.24 7.61 -8.17
N ASP A 459 -25.06 7.21 -7.20
CA ASP A 459 -25.99 8.14 -6.53
C ASP A 459 -25.67 8.34 -5.05
N LYS A 460 -24.61 7.69 -4.54
CA LYS A 460 -24.25 7.71 -3.13
C LYS A 460 -23.64 9.04 -2.69
N ARG A 461 -24.00 9.56 -1.52
CA ARG A 461 -23.26 10.72 -0.97
C ARG A 461 -22.01 10.20 -0.27
N ILE A 462 -20.91 10.94 -0.39
CA ILE A 462 -19.61 10.55 0.15
C ILE A 462 -19.22 11.57 1.22
N ALA A 463 -18.95 11.11 2.43
CA ALA A 463 -18.38 11.94 3.47
C ALA A 463 -16.96 11.49 3.82
N LEU A 464 -16.05 12.45 3.87
CA LEU A 464 -14.67 12.31 4.32
C LEU A 464 -14.59 12.89 5.73
N LEU A 465 -14.45 12.02 6.72
CA LEU A 465 -14.48 12.40 8.13
C LEU A 465 -13.04 12.38 8.65
N GLY A 466 -12.49 13.56 8.94
CA GLY A 466 -11.16 13.72 9.49
C GLY A 466 -11.16 13.62 11.01
N PHE A 467 -10.07 13.04 11.53
CA PHE A 467 -9.79 12.92 12.96
C PHE A 467 -8.34 13.33 13.28
N ALA A 468 -8.14 13.84 14.47
CA ALA A 468 -6.86 14.22 15.06
C ALA A 468 -6.47 13.26 16.18
N ASP A 469 -5.24 13.38 16.66
CA ASP A 469 -4.83 12.77 17.92
C ASP A 469 -5.17 13.71 19.10
N SER A 470 -4.92 13.27 20.33
CA SER A 470 -5.25 14.06 21.53
C SER A 470 -4.22 15.15 21.89
N ARG A 471 -3.28 15.51 21.00
CA ARG A 471 -2.32 16.59 21.29
C ARG A 471 -2.86 17.94 20.79
N GLY A 472 -2.95 18.88 21.71
CA GLY A 472 -3.35 20.26 21.43
C GLY A 472 -4.84 20.50 21.68
N PRO A 473 -5.28 21.77 21.62
CA PRO A 473 -6.64 22.13 21.98
C PRO A 473 -7.68 21.61 20.99
N PHE A 474 -8.84 21.19 21.50
CA PHE A 474 -9.95 20.65 20.70
C PHE A 474 -10.36 21.54 19.49
N PRO A 475 -10.49 22.88 19.59
CA PRO A 475 -10.82 23.70 18.41
C PRO A 475 -9.74 23.64 17.31
N LYS A 476 -8.46 23.61 17.69
CA LYS A 476 -7.34 23.52 16.74
C LYS A 476 -7.30 22.14 16.08
N ASN A 477 -7.60 21.09 16.83
CA ASN A 477 -7.72 19.73 16.30
C ASN A 477 -8.92 19.58 15.36
N THR A 478 -10.00 20.31 15.60
CA THR A 478 -11.15 20.41 14.69
C THR A 478 -10.73 21.02 13.35
N GLU A 479 -9.99 22.12 13.35
CA GLU A 479 -9.45 22.74 12.12
C GLU A 479 -8.50 21.79 11.38
N LEU A 480 -7.58 21.15 12.11
CA LEU A 480 -6.59 20.23 11.53
C LEU A 480 -7.25 19.00 10.90
N SER A 481 -8.22 18.42 11.58
CA SER A 481 -8.97 17.26 11.08
C SER A 481 -9.79 17.60 9.83
N LEU A 482 -10.43 18.78 9.79
CA LEU A 482 -11.12 19.27 8.60
C LEU A 482 -10.16 19.55 7.43
N ALA A 483 -9.00 20.15 7.71
CA ALA A 483 -7.97 20.41 6.69
C ALA A 483 -7.51 19.10 6.03
N ARG A 484 -7.24 18.05 6.82
CA ARG A 484 -6.89 16.71 6.33
C ARG A 484 -7.98 16.09 5.45
N ALA A 485 -9.24 16.16 5.89
CA ALA A 485 -10.37 15.68 5.09
C ALA A 485 -10.51 16.45 3.77
N THR A 486 -10.22 17.75 3.80
CA THR A 486 -10.23 18.60 2.60
C THR A 486 -9.09 18.26 1.64
N THR A 487 -7.88 17.97 2.14
CA THR A 487 -6.76 17.48 1.33
C THR A 487 -7.12 16.19 0.61
N VAL A 488 -7.73 15.23 1.32
CA VAL A 488 -8.20 13.98 0.71
C VAL A 488 -9.27 14.25 -0.35
N ARG A 489 -10.23 15.15 -0.07
CA ARG A 489 -11.24 15.57 -1.06
C ARG A 489 -10.59 16.11 -2.32
N GLN A 490 -9.63 17.03 -2.17
CA GLN A 490 -8.91 17.66 -3.29
C GLN A 490 -8.16 16.61 -4.11
N ALA A 491 -7.44 15.70 -3.45
CA ALA A 491 -6.74 14.61 -4.12
C ALA A 491 -7.72 13.70 -4.88
N LEU A 492 -8.85 13.34 -4.26
CA LEU A 492 -9.90 12.50 -4.87
C LEU A 492 -10.48 13.17 -6.12
N VAL A 493 -10.95 14.42 -6.03
CA VAL A 493 -11.57 15.12 -7.17
C VAL A 493 -10.56 15.49 -8.26
N ALA A 494 -9.26 15.54 -7.94
CA ALA A 494 -8.20 15.76 -8.91
C ALA A 494 -7.93 14.53 -9.79
N THR A 495 -8.40 13.34 -9.42
CA THR A 495 -8.31 12.13 -10.27
C THR A 495 -9.30 12.19 -11.45
N ALA A 496 -9.00 11.46 -12.53
CA ALA A 496 -9.89 11.41 -13.70
C ALA A 496 -11.30 10.91 -13.34
N ALA A 497 -11.39 9.82 -12.57
CA ALA A 497 -12.66 9.25 -12.12
C ALA A 497 -13.34 10.06 -11.01
N GLY A 498 -12.59 10.88 -10.27
CA GLY A 498 -13.10 11.66 -9.14
C GLY A 498 -13.71 13.01 -9.50
N LYS A 499 -13.41 13.58 -10.67
CA LYS A 499 -13.99 14.87 -11.11
C LYS A 499 -15.52 14.90 -11.04
N GLN A 500 -16.17 13.81 -11.47
CA GLN A 500 -17.62 13.65 -11.43
C GLN A 500 -18.20 13.49 -10.01
N LEU A 501 -17.35 13.19 -9.01
CA LEU A 501 -17.75 13.02 -7.62
C LEU A 501 -17.80 14.35 -6.87
N ALA A 502 -17.29 15.45 -7.43
CA ALA A 502 -17.05 16.72 -6.72
C ALA A 502 -18.27 17.26 -5.97
N ASN A 503 -19.46 17.14 -6.55
CA ASN A 503 -20.72 17.62 -5.96
C ASN A 503 -21.31 16.67 -4.90
N ARG A 504 -20.75 15.46 -4.77
CA ARG A 504 -21.21 14.40 -3.87
C ARG A 504 -20.26 14.12 -2.72
N VAL A 505 -19.07 14.72 -2.72
CA VAL A 505 -18.05 14.55 -1.67
C VAL A 505 -18.03 15.74 -0.73
N VAL A 506 -18.36 15.49 0.54
CA VAL A 506 -18.27 16.46 1.63
C VAL A 506 -17.11 16.09 2.57
N ALA A 507 -16.45 17.10 3.14
CA ALA A 507 -15.39 16.92 4.14
C ALA A 507 -15.85 17.50 5.47
N LYS A 508 -15.60 16.79 6.58
CA LYS A 508 -15.91 17.21 7.96
C LYS A 508 -14.74 16.87 8.87
N GLY A 509 -14.53 17.64 9.93
CA GLY A 509 -13.53 17.37 10.97
C GLY A 509 -14.21 17.12 12.31
N TYR A 510 -13.73 16.12 13.05
CA TYR A 510 -14.29 15.73 14.36
C TYR A 510 -13.24 15.73 15.48
N SER A 511 -12.15 16.49 15.31
CA SER A 511 -11.12 16.58 16.33
C SER A 511 -10.59 15.18 16.72
N GLU A 512 -10.24 14.97 17.98
CA GLU A 512 -9.82 13.70 18.57
C GLU A 512 -10.96 12.72 18.91
N LEU A 513 -12.20 12.98 18.47
CA LEU A 513 -13.32 12.08 18.75
C LEU A 513 -13.14 10.69 18.11
N ALA A 514 -13.75 9.69 18.73
CA ALA A 514 -13.74 8.29 18.26
C ALA A 514 -12.33 7.76 17.90
N PRO A 515 -11.36 7.77 18.85
CA PRO A 515 -10.03 7.22 18.61
C PRO A 515 -10.08 5.72 18.32
N VAL A 516 -9.12 5.26 17.53
CA VAL A 516 -8.96 3.87 17.05
C VAL A 516 -7.69 3.21 17.57
N ALA A 517 -6.89 3.97 18.31
CA ALA A 517 -5.77 3.50 19.10
C ALA A 517 -5.61 4.40 20.34
N CYS A 518 -4.88 3.93 21.34
CA CYS A 518 -4.54 4.75 22.52
C CYS A 518 -3.65 5.94 22.11
N ASN A 519 -3.87 7.11 22.72
CA ASN A 519 -3.05 8.30 22.45
C ASN A 519 -1.77 8.39 23.30
N ASP A 520 -1.46 7.36 24.09
CA ASP A 520 -0.30 7.29 24.98
C ASP A 520 1.04 7.16 24.23
N SER A 521 1.04 6.55 23.06
CA SER A 521 2.22 6.34 22.21
C SER A 521 2.21 7.17 20.92
N ASP A 522 3.38 7.41 20.31
CA ASP A 522 3.46 8.10 19.01
C ASP A 522 2.77 7.31 17.90
N VAL A 523 2.92 5.99 17.92
CA VAL A 523 2.27 5.05 17.01
C VAL A 523 0.75 5.17 17.14
N GLY A 524 0.21 5.09 18.35
CA GLY A 524 -1.24 5.22 18.57
C GLY A 524 -1.80 6.59 18.19
N ARG A 525 -1.04 7.68 18.43
CA ARG A 525 -1.41 9.02 17.93
C ARG A 525 -1.40 9.08 16.41
N GLU A 526 -0.41 8.48 15.75
CA GLU A 526 -0.39 8.37 14.29
C GLU A 526 -1.61 7.62 13.75
N PHE A 527 -2.05 6.58 14.47
CA PHE A 527 -3.26 5.85 14.12
C PHE A 527 -4.51 6.73 14.15
N ASN A 528 -4.59 7.66 15.10
CA ASN A 528 -5.72 8.58 15.27
C ASN A 528 -5.72 9.75 14.27
N ARG A 529 -4.57 10.12 13.70
CA ARG A 529 -4.45 11.11 12.61
C ARG A 529 -4.89 10.51 11.27
N ARG A 530 -6.19 10.50 11.00
CA ARG A 530 -6.76 9.77 9.85
C ARG A 530 -7.95 10.50 9.19
N VAL A 531 -8.28 10.09 7.98
CA VAL A 531 -9.55 10.42 7.32
C VAL A 531 -10.28 9.14 6.92
N GLU A 532 -11.51 9.01 7.38
CA GLU A 532 -12.39 7.88 7.06
C GLU A 532 -13.34 8.25 5.92
N VAL A 533 -13.71 7.25 5.12
CA VAL A 533 -14.67 7.43 4.02
C VAL A 533 -15.99 6.75 4.36
N TRP A 534 -17.08 7.48 4.21
CA TRP A 534 -18.44 7.05 4.55
C TRP A 534 -19.38 7.29 3.37
N LEU A 535 -20.29 6.32 3.12
CA LEU A 535 -21.28 6.37 2.03
C LEU A 535 -22.70 6.36 2.57
N TYR A 536 -23.56 7.24 2.05
CA TYR A 536 -25.01 7.27 2.29
C TYR A 536 -25.76 6.74 1.06
#